data_AF-A0A5D2R619-F1
#
_entry.id   AF-A0A5D2R619-F1
#
_cell.length_a   1.000
_cell.length_b   1.000
_cell.length_c   1.000
_cell.angle_alpha   90.00
_cell.angle_beta   90.00
_cell.angle_gamma   90.00
#
_symmetry.space_group_name_H-M   'P 1'
#
loop_
_entity.id
_entity.type
_entity.pdbx_description
1 polymer ?
#
loop_
_entity_poly.entity_id
_entity_poly.type
_entity_poly.pdbx_seq_one_letter_code
_entity_poly.pdbx_strand_id
1 'polypeptide(L)'
;MLAWGQLRCIGATTLEEHRKYIEKDAAFERRFQQVYVAEPSVPNTISILQGLKEKYEGHHGVRIQDCALVIAAQLSSRYITDVIFLTKQLIWFMEIVQMWELQLDSQPDKIDKHERKRMQLEVELHALEKENDKASKAQLVEVWRELDDLRDKLQPLKMKYRKEKGRVDEIRRLKQKRDKLILALQEAERRYDLAIAANLIYGEIQEVESTLAQIEGTADENIMLTETVGPEHIADVVNCWTGIPVTRIGQNEKERLIGLAERLHQRVVGQNQAVDAVAEAVLRSRAALGRPQQPTGSFLFLGPAGVGKTELSKSLAEQLFDDENLPIRTDMSEHMEQHSVARLIGAQLGYIGHKKGGQLTEAARRRPYSVVLFDEVEKAHLSVFNTLLQVLDDGRLTDGQGRTVDFRNTVIIMKSNLGAEHLLSGLSGKCAMQVVRDRVMQEVRRHFRPELLSRLDEIVFFDPLIT
;
A
#
# COMPACT_ATOMS: atom_id res chain seq x y z
N MET A 1 24.19 -41.58 -2.32
CA MET A 1 24.27 -40.70 -1.13
C MET A 1 22.95 -40.60 -0.36
N LEU A 2 21.87 -40.04 -0.92
CA LEU A 2 20.53 -40.03 -0.28
C LEU A 2 19.96 -41.45 -0.05
N ALA A 3 20.29 -42.36 -0.97
CA ALA A 3 19.90 -43.77 -0.92
C ALA A 3 20.32 -44.48 0.38
N TRP A 4 21.50 -44.14 0.88
CA TRP A 4 22.23 -44.85 1.94
C TRP A 4 22.37 -44.02 3.22
N GLY A 5 21.60 -42.93 3.35
CA GLY A 5 21.61 -42.07 4.55
C GLY A 5 22.91 -41.28 4.79
N GLN A 6 23.82 -41.25 3.82
CA GLN A 6 25.12 -40.58 3.95
C GLN A 6 25.04 -39.05 3.80
N LEU A 7 23.95 -38.54 3.22
CA LEU A 7 23.70 -37.10 3.07
C LEU A 7 22.51 -36.70 3.92
N ARG A 8 22.73 -35.77 4.85
CA ARG A 8 21.66 -35.05 5.55
C ARG A 8 21.49 -33.71 4.86
N CYS A 9 20.29 -33.44 4.36
CA CYS A 9 19.96 -32.16 3.74
C CYS A 9 18.56 -31.71 4.17
N ILE A 10 18.34 -30.40 4.08
CA ILE A 10 17.04 -29.76 4.25
C ILE A 10 16.73 -29.10 2.91
N GLY A 11 15.64 -29.52 2.26
CA GLY A 11 15.15 -28.90 1.03
C GLY A 11 14.14 -27.80 1.35
N ALA A 12 14.19 -26.69 0.61
CA ALA A 12 13.19 -25.63 0.66
C ALA A 12 12.66 -25.39 -0.76
N THR A 13 11.35 -25.49 -0.95
CA THR A 13 10.68 -25.31 -2.24
C THR A 13 9.22 -24.89 -2.03
N THR A 14 8.57 -24.40 -3.07
CA THR A 14 7.14 -24.07 -3.03
C THR A 14 6.28 -25.33 -3.10
N LEU A 15 5.03 -25.25 -2.63
CA LEU A 15 4.10 -26.37 -2.69
C LEU A 15 3.84 -26.83 -4.15
N GLU A 16 3.81 -25.89 -5.09
CA GLU A 16 3.62 -26.18 -6.52
C GLU A 16 4.78 -26.99 -7.10
N GLU A 17 6.01 -26.59 -6.81
CA GLU A 17 7.21 -27.30 -7.24
C GLU A 17 7.34 -28.66 -6.58
N HIS A 18 7.00 -28.76 -5.28
CA HIS A 18 6.95 -30.04 -4.56
C HIS A 18 6.01 -31.03 -5.25
N ARG A 19 4.77 -30.61 -5.55
CA ARG A 19 3.78 -31.43 -6.27
C ARG A 19 4.25 -31.81 -7.67
N LYS A 20 4.93 -30.90 -8.37
CA LYS A 20 5.34 -31.11 -9.76
C LYS A 20 6.52 -32.08 -9.89
N TYR A 21 7.52 -31.98 -9.01
CA TYR A 21 8.80 -32.66 -9.16
C TYR A 21 9.11 -33.71 -8.09
N ILE A 22 8.61 -33.53 -6.86
CA ILE A 22 8.97 -34.39 -5.72
C ILE A 22 7.91 -35.48 -5.50
N GLU A 23 6.63 -35.11 -5.48
CA GLU A 23 5.53 -36.08 -5.29
C GLU A 23 5.41 -37.08 -6.44
N LYS A 24 5.86 -36.72 -7.65
CA LYS A 24 5.85 -37.64 -8.79
C LYS A 24 6.95 -38.70 -8.72
N ASP A 25 8.00 -38.47 -7.95
CA ASP A 25 9.12 -39.40 -7.80
C ASP A 25 9.02 -40.14 -6.46
N ALA A 26 8.62 -41.41 -6.53
CA ALA A 26 8.47 -42.29 -5.38
C ALA A 26 9.76 -42.46 -4.56
N ALA A 27 10.95 -42.24 -5.15
CA ALA A 27 12.20 -42.29 -4.42
C ALA A 27 12.42 -41.05 -3.54
N PHE A 28 11.95 -39.88 -3.98
CA PHE A 28 12.03 -38.64 -3.20
C PHE A 28 10.94 -38.58 -2.13
N GLU A 29 9.70 -38.92 -2.47
CA GLU A 29 8.56 -38.91 -1.54
C GLU A 29 8.83 -39.76 -0.28
N ARG A 30 9.46 -40.93 -0.44
CA ARG A 30 9.81 -41.81 0.70
C ARG A 30 10.97 -41.31 1.55
N ARG A 31 11.74 -40.33 1.08
CA ARG A 31 12.99 -39.88 1.71
C ARG A 31 12.89 -38.48 2.31
N PHE A 32 11.96 -37.67 1.81
CA PHE A 32 11.70 -36.33 2.33
C PHE A 32 10.44 -36.35 3.17
N GLN A 33 10.56 -35.94 4.43
CA GLN A 33 9.40 -35.63 5.25
C GLN A 33 8.94 -34.22 4.90
N GLN A 34 7.68 -34.07 4.49
CA GLN A 34 7.10 -32.76 4.25
C GLN A 34 6.90 -32.04 5.59
N VAL A 35 7.48 -30.85 5.70
CA VAL A 35 7.24 -29.90 6.79
C VAL A 35 6.62 -28.65 6.17
N TYR A 36 5.32 -28.45 6.40
CA TYR A 36 4.61 -27.30 5.87
C TYR A 36 4.88 -26.08 6.76
N VAL A 37 5.53 -25.07 6.19
CA VAL A 37 5.76 -23.78 6.86
C VAL A 37 4.74 -22.79 6.31
N ALA A 38 3.70 -22.54 7.09
CA ALA A 38 2.67 -21.57 6.76
C ALA A 38 3.18 -20.14 6.95
N GLU A 39 2.49 -19.21 6.30
CA GLU A 39 2.66 -17.78 6.55
C GLU A 39 2.31 -17.42 8.01
N PRO A 40 3.10 -16.57 8.69
CA PRO A 40 2.76 -16.12 10.04
C PRO A 40 1.55 -15.19 10.01
N SER A 41 0.76 -15.20 11.08
CA SER A 41 -0.30 -14.22 11.29
C SER A 41 0.26 -12.82 11.60
N VAL A 42 -0.55 -11.77 11.46
CA VAL A 42 -0.16 -10.40 11.81
C VAL A 42 0.43 -10.30 13.23
N PRO A 43 -0.18 -10.90 14.28
CA PRO A 43 0.41 -10.91 15.62
C PRO A 43 1.78 -11.61 15.68
N ASN A 44 1.94 -12.76 15.01
CA ASN A 44 3.20 -13.49 14.99
C ASN A 44 4.30 -12.68 14.27
N THR A 45 3.95 -11.99 13.18
CA THR A 45 4.86 -11.09 12.48
C THR A 45 5.34 -9.95 13.38
N ILE A 46 4.45 -9.36 14.18
CA ILE A 46 4.83 -8.32 15.15
C ILE A 46 5.85 -8.88 16.15
N SER A 47 5.62 -10.08 16.69
CA SER A 47 6.58 -10.73 17.60
C SER A 47 7.92 -11.02 16.94
N ILE A 48 7.93 -11.46 15.67
CA ILE A 48 9.17 -11.67 14.90
C ILE A 48 9.91 -10.34 14.71
N LEU A 49 9.21 -9.28 14.32
CA LEU A 49 9.80 -7.95 14.14
C LEU A 49 10.34 -7.37 15.46
N GLN A 50 9.64 -7.58 16.57
CA GLN A 50 10.12 -7.20 17.91
C GLN A 50 11.42 -7.93 18.27
N GLY A 51 11.54 -9.22 17.95
CA GLY A 51 12.78 -9.98 18.17
C GLY A 51 13.94 -9.56 17.25
N LEU A 52 13.64 -8.97 16.09
CA LEU A 52 14.65 -8.47 15.14
C LEU A 52 14.97 -6.98 15.33
N LYS A 53 14.13 -6.25 16.06
CA LYS A 53 14.24 -4.80 16.29
C LYS A 53 15.65 -4.40 16.70
N GLU A 54 16.19 -5.00 17.76
CA GLU A 54 17.51 -4.64 18.30
C GLU A 54 18.65 -4.82 17.28
N LYS A 55 18.57 -5.87 16.45
CA LYS A 55 19.56 -6.13 15.40
C LYS A 55 19.50 -5.09 14.30
N TYR A 56 18.30 -4.70 13.88
CA TYR A 56 18.12 -3.67 12.85
C TYR A 56 18.53 -2.29 13.35
N GLU A 57 18.17 -1.94 14.58
CA GLU A 57 18.62 -0.70 15.21
C GLU A 57 20.15 -0.64 15.31
N GLY A 58 20.80 -1.75 15.70
CA GLY A 58 22.26 -1.83 15.79
C GLY A 58 22.97 -1.74 14.44
N HIS A 59 22.40 -2.35 13.40
CA HIS A 59 22.99 -2.32 12.06
C HIS A 59 22.92 -0.93 11.42
N HIS A 60 21.74 -0.30 11.48
CA HIS A 60 21.45 0.94 10.77
C HIS A 60 21.60 2.21 11.62
N GLY A 61 21.77 2.08 12.94
CA GLY A 61 21.93 3.24 13.83
C GLY A 61 20.67 4.07 14.01
N VAL A 62 19.50 3.47 13.80
CA VAL A 62 18.18 4.11 14.02
C VAL A 62 17.53 3.54 15.28
N ARG A 63 16.55 4.25 15.82
CA ARG A 63 15.65 3.77 16.88
C ARG A 63 14.28 3.51 16.28
N ILE A 64 13.70 2.35 16.51
CA ILE A 64 12.41 1.97 15.96
C ILE A 64 11.35 2.01 17.06
N GLN A 65 10.23 2.70 16.82
CA GLN A 65 9.11 2.68 17.76
C GLN A 65 8.32 1.37 17.64
N ASP A 66 7.79 0.86 18.75
CA ASP A 66 6.99 -0.37 18.72
C ASP A 66 5.68 -0.19 17.96
N CYS A 67 5.09 1.00 18.02
CA CYS A 67 3.91 1.34 17.20
C CYS A 67 4.22 1.30 15.70
N ALA A 68 5.45 1.64 15.30
CA ALA A 68 5.90 1.54 13.93
C ALA A 68 5.91 0.06 13.48
N LEU A 69 6.41 -0.87 14.30
CA LEU A 69 6.37 -2.31 13.98
C LEU A 69 4.95 -2.85 13.78
N VAL A 70 4.02 -2.44 14.63
CA VAL A 70 2.60 -2.82 14.52
C VAL A 70 2.01 -2.32 13.20
N ILE A 71 2.25 -1.05 12.89
CA ILE A 71 1.75 -0.41 11.67
C ILE A 71 2.42 -1.00 10.43
N ALA A 72 3.71 -1.33 10.48
CA ALA A 72 4.41 -2.08 9.43
C ALA A 72 3.67 -3.37 9.11
N ALA A 73 3.38 -4.19 10.12
CA ALA A 73 2.74 -5.49 9.96
C ALA A 73 1.29 -5.40 9.50
N GLN A 74 0.55 -4.38 9.94
CA GLN A 74 -0.85 -4.16 9.55
C GLN A 74 -0.98 -3.65 8.11
N LEU A 75 -0.20 -2.62 7.74
CA LEU A 75 -0.32 -1.96 6.45
C LEU A 75 0.13 -2.87 5.30
N SER A 76 1.24 -3.54 5.46
CA SER A 76 1.71 -4.59 4.55
C SER A 76 0.71 -5.74 4.35
N SER A 77 0.03 -6.21 5.41
CA SER A 77 -1.02 -7.23 5.33
C SER A 77 -2.22 -6.73 4.56
N ARG A 78 -2.52 -5.44 4.71
CA ARG A 78 -3.66 -4.78 4.08
C ARG A 78 -3.35 -4.50 2.61
N TYR A 79 -2.28 -3.79 2.32
CA TYR A 79 -2.02 -3.19 1.00
C TYR A 79 -1.24 -4.05 0.03
N ILE A 80 -0.55 -5.09 0.49
CA ILE A 80 0.35 -5.86 -0.36
C ILE A 80 -0.08 -7.32 -0.41
N THR A 81 -0.72 -7.73 -1.50
CA THR A 81 -1.24 -9.11 -1.71
C THR A 81 -0.32 -10.00 -2.56
N ASP A 82 0.63 -9.44 -3.32
CA ASP A 82 1.28 -10.15 -4.46
C ASP A 82 2.60 -10.92 -4.21
N VAL A 83 3.16 -10.91 -2.99
CA VAL A 83 4.42 -11.58 -2.60
C VAL A 83 4.23 -12.23 -1.22
N ILE A 84 5.01 -13.25 -0.89
CA ILE A 84 4.94 -13.98 0.38
C ILE A 84 5.14 -13.00 1.55
N PHE A 85 4.23 -13.03 2.53
CA PHE A 85 4.05 -11.99 3.55
C PHE A 85 5.28 -11.72 4.41
N LEU A 86 5.96 -12.74 4.97
CA LEU A 86 7.10 -12.50 5.86
C LEU A 86 8.27 -11.81 5.14
N THR A 87 8.51 -12.16 3.87
CA THR A 87 9.60 -11.58 3.08
C THR A 87 9.37 -10.09 2.79
N LYS A 88 8.11 -9.67 2.56
CA LYS A 88 7.76 -8.26 2.33
C LYS A 88 8.01 -7.38 3.55
N GLN A 89 7.55 -7.82 4.73
CA GLN A 89 7.65 -7.04 5.97
C GLN A 89 9.09 -6.68 6.26
N LEU A 90 9.97 -7.68 6.12
CA LEU A 90 11.39 -7.55 6.37
C LEU A 90 12.03 -6.63 5.35
N ILE A 91 11.76 -6.83 4.04
CA ILE A 91 12.31 -6.00 2.97
C ILE A 91 11.91 -4.54 3.16
N TRP A 92 10.64 -4.30 3.47
CA TRP A 92 10.10 -2.95 3.63
C TRP A 92 10.62 -2.27 4.87
N PHE A 93 10.63 -2.98 5.99
CA PHE A 93 11.24 -2.49 7.20
C PHE A 93 12.71 -2.16 6.97
N MET A 94 13.44 -3.01 6.26
CA MET A 94 14.83 -2.76 5.87
C MET A 94 14.97 -1.55 4.96
N GLU A 95 14.08 -1.36 3.99
CA GLU A 95 14.13 -0.25 3.04
C GLU A 95 13.77 1.08 3.70
N ILE A 96 12.77 1.09 4.60
CA ILE A 96 12.46 2.21 5.48
C ILE A 96 13.72 2.58 6.26
N VAL A 97 14.30 1.61 6.94
CA VAL A 97 15.46 1.84 7.80
C VAL A 97 16.69 2.29 6.99
N GLN A 98 16.92 1.75 5.80
CA GLN A 98 17.98 2.20 4.89
C GLN A 98 17.74 3.62 4.35
N MET A 99 16.51 3.95 3.98
CA MET A 99 16.16 5.29 3.55
C MET A 99 16.40 6.31 4.68
N TRP A 100 16.08 5.93 5.92
CA TRP A 100 16.38 6.75 7.09
C TRP A 100 17.86 6.86 7.39
N GLU A 101 18.63 5.77 7.24
CA GLU A 101 20.08 5.83 7.35
C GLU A 101 20.68 6.81 6.33
N LEU A 102 20.21 6.78 5.07
CA LEU A 102 20.61 7.73 4.04
C LEU A 102 20.28 9.17 4.43
N GLN A 103 19.09 9.41 5.00
CA GLN A 103 18.69 10.73 5.48
C GLN A 103 19.55 11.22 6.65
N LEU A 104 19.88 10.36 7.61
CA LEU A 104 20.78 10.69 8.72
C LEU A 104 22.21 11.00 8.24
N ASP A 105 22.67 10.30 7.20
CA ASP A 105 23.98 10.56 6.62
C ASP A 105 24.03 11.82 5.76
N SER A 106 22.89 12.20 5.18
CA SER A 106 22.74 13.45 4.43
C SER A 106 22.70 14.69 5.33
N GLN A 107 23.06 15.84 4.76
CA GLN A 107 22.91 17.10 5.48
C GLN A 107 21.43 17.50 5.54
N PRO A 108 20.95 18.05 6.67
CA PRO A 108 19.59 18.56 6.77
C PRO A 108 19.28 19.61 5.70
N ASP A 109 18.07 19.60 5.15
CA ASP A 109 17.60 20.53 4.11
C ASP A 109 17.85 22.00 4.45
N LYS A 110 17.78 22.37 5.74
CA LYS A 110 18.05 23.74 6.20
C LYS A 110 19.51 24.13 5.93
N ILE A 111 20.46 23.23 6.18
CA ILE A 111 21.89 23.48 5.94
C ILE A 111 22.16 23.52 4.44
N ASP A 112 21.65 22.54 3.68
CA ASP A 112 21.85 22.46 2.23
C ASP A 112 21.28 23.69 1.50
N LYS A 113 20.08 24.16 1.86
CA LYS A 113 19.51 25.41 1.31
C LYS A 113 20.40 26.63 1.57
N HIS A 114 20.94 26.75 2.78
CA HIS A 114 21.84 27.85 3.14
C HIS A 114 23.20 27.72 2.45
N GLU A 115 23.75 26.53 2.29
CA GLU A 115 25.00 26.28 1.55
C GLU A 115 24.85 26.59 0.06
N ARG A 116 23.76 26.15 -0.56
CA ARG A 116 23.47 26.47 -1.97
C ARG A 116 23.34 27.97 -2.19
N LYS A 117 22.64 28.68 -1.29
CA LYS A 117 22.53 30.15 -1.36
C LYS A 117 23.89 30.82 -1.16
N ARG A 118 24.72 30.34 -0.23
CA ARG A 118 26.08 30.85 -0.01
C ARG A 118 26.95 30.67 -1.25
N MET A 119 26.90 29.50 -1.88
CA MET A 119 27.63 29.22 -3.14
C MET A 119 27.19 30.17 -4.27
N GLN A 120 25.89 30.43 -4.40
CA GLN A 120 25.38 31.39 -5.40
C GLN A 120 25.95 32.80 -5.18
N LEU A 121 25.94 33.27 -3.93
CA LEU A 121 26.48 34.58 -3.56
C LEU A 121 28.01 34.65 -3.70
N GLU A 122 28.74 33.57 -3.44
CA GLU A 122 30.20 33.48 -3.68
C GLU A 122 30.54 33.59 -5.18
N VAL A 123 29.74 32.96 -6.04
CA VAL A 123 29.88 33.08 -7.51
C VAL A 123 29.56 34.51 -7.97
N GLU A 124 28.49 35.10 -7.44
CA GLU A 124 28.10 36.49 -7.73
C GLU A 124 29.21 37.47 -7.29
N LEU A 125 29.79 37.26 -6.11
CA LEU A 125 30.91 38.05 -5.59
C LEU A 125 32.11 38.00 -6.54
N HIS A 126 32.52 36.82 -7.00
CA HIS A 126 33.63 36.69 -7.96
C HIS A 126 33.36 37.26 -9.35
N ALA A 127 32.08 37.38 -9.74
CA ALA A 127 31.69 38.07 -10.97
C ALA A 127 31.80 39.60 -10.77
N LEU A 128 31.23 40.12 -9.68
CA LEU A 128 31.21 41.55 -9.36
C LEU A 128 32.60 42.13 -9.04
N GLU A 129 33.53 41.33 -8.50
CA GLU A 129 34.92 41.72 -8.27
C GLU A 129 35.67 42.09 -9.56
N LYS A 130 35.23 41.60 -10.72
CA LYS A 130 35.84 41.89 -12.02
C LYS A 130 35.29 43.16 -12.67
N GLU A 131 34.20 43.70 -12.12
CA GLU A 131 33.53 44.90 -12.63
C GLU A 131 33.92 46.14 -11.82
N ASN A 132 33.97 47.32 -12.46
CA ASN A 132 34.55 48.55 -11.88
C ASN A 132 33.54 49.70 -11.74
N ASP A 133 32.28 49.46 -12.03
CA ASP A 133 31.20 50.43 -11.98
C ASP A 133 30.69 50.68 -10.54
N LYS A 134 30.02 51.83 -10.35
CA LYS A 134 29.53 52.24 -9.03
C LYS A 134 28.38 51.35 -8.52
N ALA A 135 27.60 50.75 -9.43
CA ALA A 135 26.50 49.87 -9.07
C ALA A 135 27.02 48.52 -8.56
N SER A 136 27.97 47.91 -9.27
CA SER A 136 28.61 46.65 -8.85
C SER A 136 29.35 46.80 -7.52
N LYS A 137 29.94 47.98 -7.21
CA LYS A 137 30.52 48.25 -5.87
C LYS A 137 29.49 48.31 -4.74
N ALA A 138 28.29 48.82 -5.01
CA ALA A 138 27.22 48.85 -4.00
C ALA A 138 26.64 47.45 -3.77
N GLN A 139 26.42 46.69 -4.85
CA GLN A 139 25.99 45.29 -4.80
C GLN A 139 27.02 44.40 -4.08
N LEU A 140 28.32 44.64 -4.28
CA LEU A 140 29.39 43.93 -3.57
C LEU A 140 29.21 44.03 -2.04
N VAL A 141 28.90 45.23 -1.53
CA VAL A 141 28.69 45.46 -0.08
C VAL A 141 27.45 44.72 0.42
N GLU A 142 26.37 44.68 -0.37
CA GLU A 142 25.16 43.91 -0.01
C GLU A 142 25.41 42.41 0.00
N VAL A 143 26.11 41.88 -1.01
CA VAL A 143 26.48 40.46 -1.10
C VAL A 143 27.40 40.06 0.07
N TRP A 144 28.38 40.89 0.43
CA TRP A 144 29.21 40.65 1.62
C TRP A 144 28.37 40.58 2.90
N ARG A 145 27.39 41.48 3.08
CA ARG A 145 26.50 41.46 4.23
C ARG A 145 25.65 40.20 4.26
N GLU A 146 25.09 39.78 3.13
CA GLU A 146 24.32 38.54 3.04
C GLU A 146 25.18 37.29 3.31
N LEU A 147 26.44 37.28 2.87
CA LEU A 147 27.38 36.19 3.13
C LEU A 147 27.73 36.09 4.63
N ASP A 148 27.98 37.22 5.31
CA ASP A 148 28.21 37.23 6.75
C ASP A 148 26.96 36.80 7.53
N ASP A 149 25.76 37.29 7.16
CA ASP A 149 24.50 36.85 7.75
C ASP A 149 24.26 35.34 7.58
N LEU A 150 24.59 34.78 6.40
CA LEU A 150 24.49 33.34 6.14
C LEU A 150 25.53 32.54 6.92
N ARG A 151 26.74 33.07 7.06
CA ARG A 151 27.82 32.45 7.85
C ARG A 151 27.42 32.35 9.33
N ASP A 152 26.89 33.42 9.90
CA ASP A 152 26.43 33.47 11.29
C ASP A 152 25.24 32.53 11.55
N LYS A 153 24.40 32.27 10.53
CA LYS A 153 23.32 31.27 10.59
C LYS A 153 23.82 29.84 10.39
N LEU A 154 24.78 29.62 9.48
CA LEU A 154 25.30 28.30 9.14
C LEU A 154 26.21 27.71 10.22
N GLN A 155 27.06 28.53 10.83
CA GLN A 155 28.01 28.08 11.84
C GLN A 155 27.35 27.35 13.03
N PRO A 156 26.30 27.89 13.70
CA PRO A 156 25.65 27.19 14.79
C PRO A 156 24.94 25.92 14.33
N LEU A 157 24.29 25.93 13.16
CA LEU A 157 23.62 24.76 12.59
C LEU A 157 24.60 23.63 12.29
N LYS A 158 25.77 23.94 11.69
CA LYS A 158 26.82 22.95 11.41
C LYS A 158 27.44 22.39 12.68
N MET A 159 27.69 23.23 13.68
CA MET A 159 28.21 22.77 14.97
C MET A 159 27.24 21.83 15.66
N LYS A 160 25.94 22.17 15.63
CA LYS A 160 24.87 21.32 16.16
C LYS A 160 24.79 19.98 15.42
N TYR A 161 24.74 20.01 14.08
CA TYR A 161 24.73 18.79 13.26
C TYR A 161 25.95 17.90 13.51
N ARG A 162 27.17 18.46 13.61
CA ARG A 162 28.38 17.69 13.92
C ARG A 162 28.33 17.04 15.31
N LYS A 163 27.82 17.75 16.31
CA LYS A 163 27.64 17.22 17.67
C LYS A 163 26.63 16.06 17.66
N GLU A 164 25.48 16.25 17.00
CA GLU A 164 24.44 15.22 16.90
C GLU A 164 24.94 14.00 16.11
N LYS A 165 25.56 14.19 14.95
CA LYS A 165 26.13 13.10 14.13
C LYS A 165 27.19 12.31 14.90
N GLY A 166 28.08 12.99 15.62
CA GLY A 166 29.08 12.33 16.47
C GLY A 166 28.44 11.43 17.53
N ARG A 167 27.33 11.89 18.14
CA ARG A 167 26.55 11.09 19.09
C ARG A 167 25.95 9.85 18.43
N VAL A 168 25.34 9.99 17.25
CA VAL A 168 24.73 8.87 16.50
C VAL A 168 25.79 7.81 16.14
N ASP A 169 26.94 8.25 15.64
CA ASP A 169 28.05 7.38 15.26
C ASP A 169 28.61 6.60 16.46
N GLU A 170 28.67 7.25 17.63
CA GLU A 170 29.09 6.60 18.88
C GLU A 170 28.09 5.55 19.35
N ILE A 171 26.79 5.87 19.35
CA ILE A 171 25.72 4.90 19.67
C ILE A 171 25.80 3.71 18.71
N ARG A 172 25.96 3.95 17.40
CA ARG A 172 26.07 2.90 16.39
C ARG A 172 27.25 1.98 16.66
N ARG A 173 28.43 2.53 16.99
CA ARG A 173 29.63 1.74 17.34
C ARG A 173 29.41 0.91 18.60
N LEU A 174 28.79 1.47 19.64
CA LEU A 174 28.52 0.78 20.89
C LEU A 174 27.49 -0.35 20.70
N LYS A 175 26.41 -0.13 19.95
CA LYS A 175 25.43 -1.19 19.61
C LYS A 175 26.08 -2.33 18.83
N GLN A 176 26.91 -2.03 17.83
CA GLN A 176 27.66 -3.06 17.10
C GLN A 176 28.65 -3.83 17.99
N LYS A 177 29.29 -3.15 18.95
CA LYS A 177 30.16 -3.81 19.95
C LYS A 177 29.34 -4.74 20.83
N ARG A 178 28.20 -4.29 21.35
CA ARG A 178 27.27 -5.11 22.15
C ARG A 178 26.83 -6.36 21.41
N ASP A 179 26.43 -6.24 20.14
CA ASP A 179 25.94 -7.39 19.36
C ASP A 179 27.04 -8.43 19.12
N LYS A 180 28.30 -8.00 18.94
CA LYS A 180 29.46 -8.91 18.88
C LYS A 180 29.71 -9.62 20.21
N LEU A 181 29.56 -8.92 21.34
CA LEU A 181 29.73 -9.49 22.68
C LEU A 181 28.62 -10.49 23.01
N ILE A 182 27.37 -10.22 22.61
CA ILE A 182 26.24 -11.15 22.76
C ILE A 182 26.50 -12.43 21.96
N LEU A 183 27.04 -12.31 20.74
CA LEU A 183 27.38 -13.49 19.93
C LEU A 183 28.51 -14.32 20.56
N ALA A 184 29.53 -13.64 21.11
CA ALA A 184 30.60 -14.29 21.86
C ALA A 184 30.07 -14.99 23.14
N LEU A 185 29.12 -14.38 23.83
CA LEU A 185 28.45 -14.97 24.99
C LEU A 185 27.69 -16.24 24.61
N GLN A 186 26.87 -16.19 23.55
CA GLN A 186 26.15 -17.37 23.05
C GLN A 186 27.10 -18.50 22.65
N GLU A 187 28.28 -18.18 22.12
CA GLU A 187 29.29 -19.18 21.79
C GLU A 187 29.96 -19.76 23.04
N ALA A 188 30.26 -18.94 24.04
CA ALA A 188 30.80 -19.37 25.34
C ALA A 188 29.81 -20.30 26.07
N GLU A 189 28.52 -19.93 26.10
CA GLU A 189 27.45 -20.75 26.69
C GLU A 189 27.31 -22.11 25.99
N ARG A 190 27.34 -22.13 24.65
CA ARG A 190 27.30 -23.39 23.87
C ARG A 190 28.49 -24.30 24.16
N ARG A 191 29.65 -23.72 24.49
CA ARG A 191 30.87 -24.46 24.85
C ARG A 191 30.97 -24.78 26.34
N TYR A 192 29.99 -24.35 27.16
CA TYR A 192 30.01 -24.46 28.62
C TYR A 192 31.20 -23.75 29.29
N ASP A 193 31.73 -22.69 28.68
CA ASP A 193 32.77 -21.86 29.28
C ASP A 193 32.15 -20.80 30.21
N LEU A 194 31.87 -21.23 31.44
CA LEU A 194 31.19 -20.41 32.45
C LEU A 194 32.03 -19.21 32.90
N ALA A 195 33.37 -19.30 32.85
CA ALA A 195 34.25 -18.22 33.26
C ALA A 195 34.21 -17.07 32.25
N ILE A 196 34.30 -17.38 30.95
CA ILE A 196 34.18 -16.39 29.88
C ILE A 196 32.77 -15.79 29.85
N ALA A 197 31.73 -16.63 30.00
CA ALA A 197 30.35 -16.16 30.03
C ALA A 197 30.10 -15.16 31.18
N ALA A 198 30.57 -15.45 32.39
CA ALA A 198 30.44 -14.54 33.53
C ALA A 198 31.17 -13.20 33.30
N ASN A 199 32.39 -13.24 32.76
CA ASN A 199 33.15 -12.03 32.44
C ASN A 199 32.47 -11.15 31.38
N LEU A 200 31.85 -11.77 30.37
CA LEU A 200 31.12 -11.04 29.34
C LEU A 200 29.85 -10.38 29.91
N ILE A 201 29.08 -11.11 30.72
CA ILE A 201 27.83 -10.60 31.30
C ILE A 201 28.09 -9.44 32.28
N TYR A 202 28.95 -9.66 33.28
CA TYR A 202 29.14 -8.70 34.38
C TYR A 202 30.27 -7.68 34.12
N GLY A 203 31.00 -7.83 33.02
CA GLY A 203 32.07 -6.91 32.60
C GLY A 203 31.67 -6.16 31.34
N GLU A 204 32.13 -6.65 30.20
CA GLU A 204 32.12 -5.89 28.95
C GLU A 204 30.71 -5.51 28.47
N ILE A 205 29.72 -6.39 28.61
CA ILE A 205 28.34 -6.10 28.18
C ILE A 205 27.73 -5.02 29.08
N GLN A 206 27.85 -5.15 30.39
CA GLN A 206 27.32 -4.19 31.36
C GLN A 206 27.98 -2.80 31.19
N GLU A 207 29.28 -2.74 30.91
CA GLU A 207 29.97 -1.48 30.61
C GLU A 207 29.38 -0.80 29.36
N VAL A 208 29.21 -1.57 28.26
CA VAL A 208 28.65 -1.03 27.01
C VAL A 208 27.21 -0.57 27.20
N GLU A 209 26.38 -1.34 27.92
CA GLU A 209 24.99 -0.97 28.21
C GLU A 209 24.90 0.28 29.10
N SER A 210 25.76 0.40 30.11
CA SER A 210 25.79 1.59 30.97
C SER A 210 26.19 2.85 30.19
N THR A 211 27.15 2.72 29.26
CA THR A 211 27.60 3.82 28.41
C THR A 211 26.50 4.22 27.42
N LEU A 212 25.83 3.24 26.80
CA LEU A 212 24.66 3.50 25.95
C LEU A 212 23.55 4.22 26.71
N ALA A 213 23.21 3.77 27.91
CA ALA A 213 22.18 4.40 28.74
C ALA A 213 22.53 5.85 29.12
N GLN A 214 23.80 6.16 29.37
CA GLN A 214 24.25 7.53 29.63
C GLN A 214 24.08 8.44 28.40
N ILE A 215 24.47 7.96 27.22
CA ILE A 215 24.37 8.73 25.97
C ILE A 215 22.90 8.92 25.57
N GLU A 216 22.08 7.88 25.68
CA GLU A 216 20.64 7.93 25.37
C GLU A 216 19.84 8.77 26.39
N GLY A 217 20.29 8.84 27.64
CA GLY A 217 19.67 9.64 28.70
C GLY A 217 19.87 11.16 28.56
N THR A 218 20.85 11.59 27.77
CA THR A 218 21.02 13.01 27.40
C THR A 218 20.08 13.41 26.26
N ALA A 219 18.80 13.62 26.58
CA ALA A 219 17.81 14.12 25.63
C ALA A 219 17.87 15.65 25.53
N ASP A 220 18.44 16.19 24.45
CA ASP A 220 18.30 17.61 24.09
C ASP A 220 16.90 17.84 23.49
N GLU A 221 16.12 18.80 24.01
CA GLU A 221 14.72 19.09 23.58
C GLU A 221 14.59 19.63 22.14
N ASN A 222 15.71 19.98 21.50
CA ASN A 222 15.74 20.52 20.14
C ASN A 222 16.66 19.66 19.26
N ILE A 223 16.20 18.50 18.81
CA ILE A 223 17.00 17.58 17.97
C ILE A 223 16.87 17.99 16.49
N MET A 224 17.99 18.11 15.77
CA MET A 224 18.00 18.40 14.32
C MET A 224 17.94 17.12 13.47
N LEU A 225 18.47 16.00 13.97
CA LEU A 225 18.41 14.67 13.38
C LEU A 225 17.42 13.77 14.10
N THR A 226 16.30 13.44 13.47
CA THR A 226 15.33 12.49 14.03
C THR A 226 15.82 11.07 13.79
N GLU A 227 16.47 10.47 14.79
CA GLU A 227 16.96 9.08 14.73
C GLU A 227 15.83 8.04 14.85
N THR A 228 14.57 8.49 15.02
CA THR A 228 13.46 7.62 15.42
C THR A 228 12.53 7.34 14.26
N VAL A 229 12.33 6.06 13.93
CA VAL A 229 11.36 5.59 12.94
C VAL A 229 9.99 5.46 13.62
N GLY A 230 9.10 6.41 13.30
CA GLY A 230 7.70 6.41 13.72
C GLY A 230 6.75 5.83 12.67
N PRO A 231 5.45 5.79 12.98
CA PRO A 231 4.43 5.22 12.10
C PRO A 231 4.19 6.01 10.82
N GLU A 232 4.34 7.33 10.84
CA GLU A 232 4.27 8.21 9.68
C GLU A 232 5.26 7.82 8.58
N HIS A 233 6.48 7.44 8.98
CA HIS A 233 7.53 7.05 8.04
C HIS A 233 7.22 5.76 7.30
N ILE A 234 6.50 4.85 7.96
CA ILE A 234 6.05 3.59 7.35
C ILE A 234 4.94 3.89 6.36
N ALA A 235 4.01 4.78 6.72
CA ALA A 235 2.94 5.21 5.83
C ALA A 235 3.49 5.85 4.55
N ASP A 236 4.56 6.66 4.64
CA ASP A 236 5.21 7.28 3.49
C ASP A 236 5.82 6.24 2.54
N VAL A 237 6.47 5.19 3.06
CA VAL A 237 7.00 4.12 2.22
C VAL A 237 5.88 3.31 1.57
N VAL A 238 4.79 3.05 2.30
CA VAL A 238 3.59 2.41 1.70
C VAL A 238 3.03 3.25 0.58
N ASN A 239 2.96 4.56 0.77
CA ASN A 239 2.53 5.46 -0.29
C ASN A 239 3.46 5.43 -1.51
N CYS A 240 4.78 5.50 -1.33
CA CYS A 240 5.73 5.45 -2.45
C CYS A 240 5.60 4.17 -3.29
N TRP A 241 5.37 3.03 -2.65
CA TRP A 241 5.29 1.74 -3.32
C TRP A 241 3.92 1.42 -3.90
N THR A 242 2.85 1.80 -3.21
CA THR A 242 1.47 1.47 -3.61
C THR A 242 0.76 2.60 -4.35
N GLY A 243 1.29 3.82 -4.26
CA GLY A 243 0.62 5.06 -4.69
C GLY A 243 -0.53 5.49 -3.78
N ILE A 244 -0.76 4.80 -2.65
CA ILE A 244 -1.88 5.05 -1.75
C ILE A 244 -1.40 5.88 -0.55
N PRO A 245 -1.91 7.11 -0.33
CA PRO A 245 -1.52 7.94 0.80
C PRO A 245 -2.03 7.37 2.13
N VAL A 246 -1.16 6.64 2.82
CA VAL A 246 -1.47 5.93 4.07
C VAL A 246 -1.48 6.84 5.30
N THR A 247 -1.01 8.08 5.18
CA THR A 247 -0.89 9.06 6.28
C THR A 247 -2.23 9.45 6.93
N ARG A 248 -3.38 8.98 6.41
CA ARG A 248 -4.73 9.37 6.86
C ARG A 248 -5.56 8.25 7.51
N ILE A 249 -5.02 7.06 7.76
CA ILE A 249 -5.86 5.84 7.83
C ILE A 249 -6.41 5.46 9.22
N GLY A 250 -5.92 6.02 10.33
CA GLY A 250 -6.38 5.60 11.67
C GLY A 250 -7.68 6.26 12.16
N GLN A 251 -7.70 7.59 12.23
CA GLN A 251 -8.82 8.37 12.78
C GLN A 251 -9.64 9.06 11.68
N ASN A 252 -8.99 9.52 10.61
CA ASN A 252 -9.65 10.19 9.48
C ASN A 252 -10.45 9.24 8.57
N GLU A 253 -10.21 7.91 8.55
CA GLU A 253 -11.01 6.99 7.71
C GLU A 253 -12.47 6.96 8.17
N LYS A 254 -12.73 6.98 9.49
CA LYS A 254 -14.11 7.04 10.03
C LYS A 254 -14.80 8.34 9.69
N GLU A 255 -14.15 9.48 9.90
CA GLU A 255 -14.69 10.79 9.53
C GLU A 255 -14.87 10.93 8.01
N ARG A 256 -13.96 10.31 7.23
CA ARG A 256 -14.04 10.21 5.77
C ARG A 256 -15.24 9.39 5.29
N LEU A 257 -15.60 8.35 6.02
CA LEU A 257 -16.76 7.54 5.69
C LEU A 257 -18.06 8.22 6.12
N ILE A 258 -18.11 8.84 7.31
CA ILE A 258 -19.33 9.52 7.82
C ILE A 258 -19.77 10.65 6.89
N GLY A 259 -18.85 11.48 6.41
CA GLY A 259 -19.14 12.55 5.44
C GLY A 259 -18.99 12.13 3.97
N LEU A 260 -19.06 10.84 3.64
CA LEU A 260 -18.82 10.35 2.27
C LEU A 260 -19.84 10.93 1.27
N ALA A 261 -21.13 10.90 1.61
CA ALA A 261 -22.20 11.42 0.74
C ALA A 261 -22.00 12.91 0.42
N GLU A 262 -21.69 13.73 1.43
CA GLU A 262 -21.42 15.17 1.25
C GLU A 262 -20.23 15.43 0.33
N ARG A 263 -19.15 14.66 0.47
CA ARG A 263 -17.96 14.78 -0.39
C ARG A 263 -18.22 14.34 -1.83
N LEU A 264 -18.98 13.28 -2.03
CA LEU A 264 -19.41 12.87 -3.37
C LEU A 264 -20.27 13.96 -4.03
N HIS A 265 -21.14 14.62 -3.26
CA HIS A 265 -21.97 15.73 -3.74
C HIS A 265 -21.21 17.00 -4.12
N GLN A 266 -19.99 17.20 -3.64
CA GLN A 266 -19.15 18.33 -4.09
C GLN A 266 -18.79 18.23 -5.57
N ARG A 267 -18.76 17.02 -6.13
CA ARG A 267 -18.37 16.74 -7.52
C ARG A 267 -19.54 16.23 -8.36
N VAL A 268 -20.44 15.44 -7.78
CA VAL A 268 -21.63 14.91 -8.45
C VAL A 268 -22.82 15.83 -8.20
N VAL A 269 -23.21 16.55 -9.26
CA VAL A 269 -24.35 17.46 -9.22
C VAL A 269 -25.66 16.68 -9.43
N GLY A 270 -26.59 16.83 -8.49
CA GLY A 270 -27.85 16.08 -8.48
C GLY A 270 -27.64 14.62 -8.09
N GLN A 271 -28.53 13.74 -8.55
CA GLN A 271 -28.47 12.29 -8.29
C GLN A 271 -28.43 11.93 -6.80
N ASN A 272 -29.10 12.70 -5.94
CA ASN A 272 -29.04 12.55 -4.47
C ASN A 272 -29.30 11.10 -4.04
N GLN A 273 -30.35 10.48 -4.56
CA GLN A 273 -30.66 9.09 -4.24
C GLN A 273 -29.56 8.10 -4.65
N ALA A 274 -28.85 8.37 -5.76
CA ALA A 274 -27.75 7.52 -6.21
C ALA A 274 -26.52 7.66 -5.32
N VAL A 275 -26.18 8.90 -4.95
CA VAL A 275 -25.07 9.20 -4.04
C VAL A 275 -25.32 8.60 -2.66
N ASP A 276 -26.53 8.80 -2.12
CA ASP A 276 -26.92 8.29 -0.80
C ASP A 276 -26.89 6.76 -0.76
N ALA A 277 -27.47 6.08 -1.75
CA ALA A 277 -27.48 4.62 -1.82
C ALA A 277 -26.07 4.03 -1.87
N VAL A 278 -25.17 4.63 -2.67
CA VAL A 278 -23.77 4.19 -2.77
C VAL A 278 -23.03 4.45 -1.45
N ALA A 279 -23.20 5.63 -0.86
CA ALA A 279 -22.53 5.99 0.39
C ALA A 279 -22.98 5.08 1.54
N GLU A 280 -24.28 4.81 1.68
CA GLU A 280 -24.84 3.90 2.68
C GLU A 280 -24.31 2.47 2.51
N ALA A 281 -24.29 1.93 1.29
CA ALA A 281 -23.80 0.58 1.04
C ALA A 281 -22.32 0.43 1.41
N VAL A 282 -21.48 1.40 1.03
CA VAL A 282 -20.06 1.41 1.40
C VAL A 282 -19.87 1.53 2.91
N LEU A 283 -20.66 2.39 3.57
CA LEU A 283 -20.67 2.53 5.03
C LEU A 283 -21.04 1.21 5.74
N ARG A 284 -22.08 0.51 5.28
CA ARG A 284 -22.49 -0.80 5.81
C ARG A 284 -21.38 -1.84 5.69
N SER A 285 -20.71 -1.89 4.54
CA SER A 285 -19.60 -2.80 4.31
C SER A 285 -18.42 -2.52 5.22
N ARG A 286 -18.00 -1.25 5.35
CA ARG A 286 -16.87 -0.84 6.20
C ARG A 286 -17.16 -0.93 7.70
N ALA A 287 -18.42 -0.83 8.10
CA ALA A 287 -18.85 -1.09 9.48
C ALA A 287 -18.88 -2.59 9.83
N ALA A 288 -18.49 -3.48 8.92
CA ALA A 288 -18.59 -4.94 9.05
C ALA A 288 -20.02 -5.43 9.34
N LEU A 289 -21.03 -4.64 8.95
CA LEU A 289 -22.44 -5.02 9.00
C LEU A 289 -22.88 -5.76 7.73
N GLY A 290 -22.05 -5.72 6.68
CA GLY A 290 -22.20 -6.51 5.46
C GLY A 290 -21.53 -7.89 5.54
N ARG A 291 -21.46 -8.60 4.41
CA ARG A 291 -20.80 -9.91 4.34
C ARG A 291 -19.28 -9.74 4.15
N PRO A 292 -18.42 -10.26 5.05
CA PRO A 292 -16.98 -9.95 5.06
C PRO A 292 -16.19 -10.60 3.91
N GLN A 293 -16.77 -11.56 3.19
CA GLN A 293 -16.12 -12.19 2.04
C GLN A 293 -16.48 -11.51 0.71
N GLN A 294 -17.40 -10.56 0.69
CA GLN A 294 -17.81 -9.88 -0.53
C GLN A 294 -16.94 -8.65 -0.83
N PRO A 295 -16.99 -8.10 -2.06
CA PRO A 295 -16.41 -6.80 -2.36
C PRO A 295 -16.93 -5.70 -1.43
N THR A 296 -16.20 -4.59 -1.34
CA THR A 296 -16.55 -3.44 -0.48
C THR A 296 -17.91 -2.83 -0.87
N GLY A 297 -18.29 -2.95 -2.14
CA GLY A 297 -19.64 -2.63 -2.60
C GLY A 297 -19.85 -3.11 -4.02
N SER A 298 -21.08 -3.42 -4.37
CA SER A 298 -21.49 -3.92 -5.68
C SER A 298 -22.76 -3.22 -6.17
N PHE A 299 -22.64 -2.56 -7.31
CA PHE A 299 -23.67 -1.64 -7.79
C PHE A 299 -24.02 -1.87 -9.25
N LEU A 300 -25.31 -1.75 -9.59
CA LEU A 300 -25.78 -1.63 -10.98
C LEU A 300 -26.34 -0.23 -11.22
N PHE A 301 -25.63 0.58 -12.02
CA PHE A 301 -25.97 1.94 -12.38
C PHE A 301 -26.81 1.96 -13.66
N LEU A 302 -28.08 2.33 -13.51
CA LEU A 302 -29.08 2.42 -14.58
C LEU A 302 -29.38 3.87 -14.91
N GLY A 303 -29.53 4.20 -16.19
CA GLY A 303 -29.84 5.59 -16.60
C GLY A 303 -29.36 5.95 -18.01
N PRO A 304 -29.60 7.19 -18.47
CA PRO A 304 -29.07 7.68 -19.73
C PRO A 304 -27.53 7.81 -19.72
N ALA A 305 -26.92 7.97 -20.88
CA ALA A 305 -25.53 8.39 -20.98
C ALA A 305 -25.38 9.87 -20.56
N GLY A 306 -24.23 10.23 -19.98
CA GLY A 306 -23.91 11.64 -19.65
C GLY A 306 -24.52 12.20 -18.35
N VAL A 307 -25.30 11.43 -17.59
CA VAL A 307 -25.96 11.89 -16.35
C VAL A 307 -25.09 11.81 -15.08
N GLY A 308 -23.81 11.45 -15.21
CA GLY A 308 -22.87 11.40 -14.08
C GLY A 308 -22.49 10.01 -13.56
N LYS A 309 -22.90 8.90 -14.18
CA LYS A 309 -22.51 7.53 -13.76
C LYS A 309 -21.00 7.33 -13.63
N THR A 310 -20.26 7.77 -14.65
CA THR A 310 -18.79 7.68 -14.66
C THR A 310 -18.18 8.64 -13.65
N GLU A 311 -18.79 9.81 -13.43
CA GLU A 311 -18.26 10.81 -12.50
C GLU A 311 -18.45 10.36 -11.05
N LEU A 312 -19.59 9.76 -10.70
CA LEU A 312 -19.80 9.14 -9.40
C LEU A 312 -18.77 8.02 -9.15
N SER A 313 -18.46 7.23 -10.18
CA SER A 313 -17.47 6.16 -10.07
C SER A 313 -16.06 6.68 -9.81
N LYS A 314 -15.65 7.76 -10.51
CA LYS A 314 -14.35 8.42 -10.31
C LYS A 314 -14.26 9.12 -8.97
N SER A 315 -15.31 9.85 -8.58
CA SER A 315 -15.39 10.51 -7.28
C SER A 315 -15.34 9.49 -6.15
N LEU A 316 -16.01 8.34 -6.30
CA LEU A 316 -15.93 7.25 -5.33
C LEU A 316 -14.51 6.66 -5.24
N ALA A 317 -13.83 6.49 -6.37
CA ALA A 317 -12.43 6.03 -6.38
C ALA A 317 -11.51 7.01 -5.66
N GLU A 318 -11.67 8.30 -5.91
CA GLU A 318 -10.94 9.37 -5.23
C GLU A 318 -11.22 9.39 -3.72
N GLN A 319 -12.48 9.27 -3.30
CA GLN A 319 -12.83 9.34 -1.87
C GLN A 319 -12.42 8.09 -1.08
N LEU A 320 -12.45 6.91 -1.70
CA LEU A 320 -12.13 5.64 -1.02
C LEU A 320 -10.66 5.23 -1.15
N PHE A 321 -10.02 5.59 -2.25
CA PHE A 321 -8.68 5.11 -2.60
C PHE A 321 -7.70 6.25 -2.94
N ASP A 322 -8.12 7.51 -2.78
CA ASP A 322 -7.30 8.72 -2.94
C ASP A 322 -6.71 8.96 -4.35
N ASP A 323 -7.20 8.25 -5.38
CA ASP A 323 -6.83 8.50 -6.78
C ASP A 323 -8.00 8.21 -7.76
N GLU A 324 -8.31 9.21 -8.58
CA GLU A 324 -9.39 9.20 -9.58
C GLU A 324 -9.08 8.37 -10.84
N ASN A 325 -7.81 8.07 -11.09
CA ASN A 325 -7.32 7.27 -12.22
C ASN A 325 -7.17 5.78 -11.88
N LEU A 326 -7.53 5.40 -10.65
CA LEU A 326 -7.57 4.01 -10.21
C LEU A 326 -8.67 3.12 -10.82
N PRO A 327 -9.79 3.62 -11.39
CA PRO A 327 -10.82 2.71 -11.86
C PRO A 327 -10.32 1.76 -12.95
N ILE A 328 -10.41 0.46 -12.69
CA ILE A 328 -10.16 -0.58 -13.68
C ILE A 328 -11.38 -0.66 -14.57
N ARG A 329 -11.31 0.00 -15.74
CA ARG A 329 -12.42 0.06 -16.69
C ARG A 329 -12.34 -1.09 -17.68
N THR A 330 -13.47 -1.74 -17.91
CA THR A 330 -13.62 -2.77 -18.94
C THR A 330 -14.92 -2.53 -19.71
N ASP A 331 -14.78 -2.39 -21.03
CA ASP A 331 -15.92 -2.24 -21.94
C ASP A 331 -16.47 -3.62 -22.31
N MET A 332 -17.70 -3.91 -21.91
CA MET A 332 -18.32 -5.22 -22.16
C MET A 332 -18.71 -5.43 -23.62
N SER A 333 -18.74 -4.38 -24.44
CA SER A 333 -18.87 -4.52 -25.90
C SER A 333 -17.71 -5.32 -26.52
N GLU A 334 -16.52 -5.31 -25.92
CA GLU A 334 -15.37 -6.10 -26.39
C GLU A 334 -15.48 -7.59 -25.99
N HIS A 335 -16.37 -7.92 -25.05
CA HIS A 335 -16.52 -9.23 -24.43
C HIS A 335 -17.89 -9.89 -24.71
N MET A 336 -18.40 -9.70 -25.93
CA MET A 336 -19.64 -10.34 -26.40
C MET A 336 -19.48 -11.84 -26.71
N GLU A 337 -18.26 -12.29 -27.01
CA GLU A 337 -17.95 -13.67 -27.38
C GLU A 337 -17.20 -14.43 -26.27
N GLN A 338 -17.37 -15.75 -26.22
CA GLN A 338 -16.74 -16.61 -25.22
C GLN A 338 -15.19 -16.52 -25.23
N HIS A 339 -14.56 -16.38 -26.40
CA HIS A 339 -13.10 -16.26 -26.50
C HIS A 339 -12.57 -14.93 -25.94
N SER A 340 -13.38 -13.86 -25.98
CA SER A 340 -13.02 -12.57 -25.37
C SER A 340 -13.05 -12.63 -23.85
N VAL A 341 -13.89 -13.48 -23.26
CA VAL A 341 -13.94 -13.70 -21.79
C VAL A 341 -12.65 -14.33 -21.28
N ALA A 342 -12.05 -15.25 -22.06
CA ALA A 342 -10.77 -15.84 -21.72
C ALA A 342 -9.63 -14.80 -21.65
N ARG A 343 -9.71 -13.70 -22.41
CA ARG A 343 -8.74 -12.59 -22.30
C ARG A 343 -8.95 -11.73 -21.06
N LEU A 344 -10.19 -11.61 -20.60
CA LEU A 344 -10.54 -10.84 -19.41
C LEU A 344 -10.00 -11.50 -18.13
N ILE A 345 -10.19 -12.82 -18.02
CA ILE A 345 -9.87 -13.60 -16.80
C ILE A 345 -8.49 -14.24 -16.89
N GLY A 346 -8.06 -14.63 -18.10
CA GLY A 346 -6.85 -15.39 -18.35
C GLY A 346 -7.19 -16.75 -18.97
N ALA A 347 -6.48 -17.10 -20.05
CA ALA A 347 -6.72 -18.35 -20.76
C ALA A 347 -6.20 -19.56 -19.97
N GLN A 348 -6.87 -20.70 -20.13
CA GLN A 348 -6.44 -21.98 -19.53
C GLN A 348 -5.17 -22.54 -20.21
N LEU A 349 -4.48 -23.44 -19.50
CA LEU A 349 -3.32 -24.20 -19.99
C LEU A 349 -3.63 -24.87 -21.34
N GLY A 350 -2.94 -24.45 -22.41
CA GLY A 350 -3.09 -25.00 -23.76
C GLY A 350 -3.77 -24.10 -24.80
N TYR A 351 -4.30 -22.93 -24.39
CA TYR A 351 -4.89 -21.95 -25.31
C TYR A 351 -3.91 -20.85 -25.77
N ILE A 352 -4.13 -20.30 -26.97
CA ILE A 352 -3.36 -19.16 -27.50
C ILE A 352 -3.54 -17.96 -26.56
N GLY A 353 -2.43 -17.45 -26.01
CA GLY A 353 -2.45 -16.36 -25.01
C GLY A 353 -2.27 -16.83 -23.57
N HIS A 354 -2.12 -18.12 -23.30
CA HIS A 354 -1.91 -18.69 -21.96
C HIS A 354 -0.78 -18.03 -21.13
N LYS A 355 0.25 -17.47 -21.77
CA LYS A 355 1.34 -16.75 -21.07
C LYS A 355 0.99 -15.33 -20.63
N LYS A 356 -0.08 -14.72 -21.16
CA LYS A 356 -0.58 -13.42 -20.74
C LYS A 356 -1.70 -13.65 -19.73
N GLY A 357 -1.54 -13.14 -18.50
CA GLY A 357 -2.61 -13.13 -17.50
C GLY A 357 -3.84 -12.37 -18.02
N GLY A 358 -4.98 -12.53 -17.34
CA GLY A 358 -6.21 -11.84 -17.74
C GLY A 358 -6.11 -10.34 -17.53
N GLN A 359 -6.77 -9.56 -18.38
CA GLN A 359 -6.78 -8.10 -18.27
C GLN A 359 -7.35 -7.62 -16.92
N LEU A 360 -8.46 -8.21 -16.48
CA LEU A 360 -9.10 -7.86 -15.21
C LEU A 360 -8.35 -8.48 -14.03
N THR A 361 -7.99 -9.76 -14.12
CA THR A 361 -7.33 -10.47 -13.02
C THR A 361 -5.94 -9.90 -12.72
N GLU A 362 -5.14 -9.57 -13.74
CA GLU A 362 -3.84 -8.90 -13.54
C GLU A 362 -3.99 -7.47 -13.03
N ALA A 363 -4.98 -6.71 -13.51
CA ALA A 363 -5.22 -5.36 -13.05
C ALA A 363 -5.65 -5.34 -11.57
N ALA A 364 -6.62 -6.20 -11.21
CA ALA A 364 -7.09 -6.32 -9.83
C ALA A 364 -6.02 -6.90 -8.90
N ARG A 365 -5.17 -7.81 -9.40
CA ARG A 365 -4.02 -8.33 -8.66
C ARG A 365 -3.00 -7.24 -8.31
N ARG A 366 -2.61 -6.43 -9.30
CA ARG A 366 -1.69 -5.29 -9.10
C ARG A 366 -2.32 -4.17 -8.25
N ARG A 367 -3.65 -4.05 -8.28
CA ARG A 367 -4.42 -2.98 -7.60
C ARG A 367 -5.60 -3.58 -6.83
N PRO A 368 -5.35 -4.21 -5.66
CA PRO A 368 -6.40 -4.84 -4.86
C PRO A 368 -7.39 -3.83 -4.24
N TYR A 369 -6.98 -2.55 -4.14
CA TYR A 369 -7.82 -1.41 -3.74
C TYR A 369 -8.18 -0.62 -4.99
N SER A 370 -9.36 -0.87 -5.54
CA SER A 370 -9.76 -0.21 -6.79
C SER A 370 -11.27 -0.24 -6.99
N VAL A 371 -11.75 0.65 -7.85
CA VAL A 371 -13.10 0.58 -8.40
C VAL A 371 -13.01 -0.20 -9.72
N VAL A 372 -13.76 -1.28 -9.87
CA VAL A 372 -13.85 -2.05 -11.11
C VAL A 372 -15.12 -1.63 -11.84
N LEU A 373 -14.97 -1.07 -13.03
CA LEU A 373 -16.06 -0.55 -13.85
C LEU A 373 -16.32 -1.48 -15.04
N PHE A 374 -17.52 -2.04 -15.08
CA PHE A 374 -18.05 -2.78 -16.22
C PHE A 374 -19.01 -1.86 -17.00
N ASP A 375 -18.55 -1.35 -18.14
CA ASP A 375 -19.34 -0.47 -19.00
C ASP A 375 -20.19 -1.32 -19.97
N GLU A 376 -21.43 -0.88 -20.23
CA GLU A 376 -22.37 -1.53 -21.16
C GLU A 376 -22.60 -3.02 -20.84
N VAL A 377 -22.78 -3.32 -19.55
CA VAL A 377 -22.83 -4.71 -19.05
C VAL A 377 -23.93 -5.56 -19.70
N GLU A 378 -24.98 -4.94 -20.23
CA GLU A 378 -26.03 -5.59 -21.01
C GLU A 378 -25.54 -6.25 -22.32
N LYS A 379 -24.35 -5.88 -22.81
CA LYS A 379 -23.74 -6.49 -24.00
C LYS A 379 -22.82 -7.67 -23.68
N ALA A 380 -22.52 -7.90 -22.40
CA ALA A 380 -21.58 -8.93 -22.00
C ALA A 380 -22.07 -10.35 -22.34
N HIS A 381 -21.13 -11.22 -22.71
CA HIS A 381 -21.42 -12.65 -22.86
C HIS A 381 -21.87 -13.27 -21.53
N LEU A 382 -22.68 -14.35 -21.58
CA LEU A 382 -23.19 -15.02 -20.38
C LEU A 382 -22.08 -15.49 -19.39
N SER A 383 -20.94 -15.95 -19.92
CA SER A 383 -19.78 -16.38 -19.12
C SER A 383 -19.16 -15.25 -18.29
N VAL A 384 -19.29 -14.00 -18.78
CA VAL A 384 -19.45 -12.74 -18.02
C VAL A 384 -19.88 -12.91 -16.57
N PHE A 385 -21.18 -13.13 -16.48
CA PHE A 385 -21.95 -13.13 -15.25
C PHE A 385 -21.61 -14.29 -14.33
N ASN A 386 -21.25 -15.46 -14.88
CA ASN A 386 -20.80 -16.59 -14.04
C ASN A 386 -19.54 -16.24 -13.26
N THR A 387 -18.63 -15.52 -13.91
CA THR A 387 -17.38 -15.04 -13.29
C THR A 387 -17.68 -13.96 -12.27
N LEU A 388 -18.55 -13.00 -12.60
CA LEU A 388 -18.97 -11.95 -11.68
C LEU A 388 -19.68 -12.50 -10.45
N LEU A 389 -20.51 -13.54 -10.59
CA LEU A 389 -21.15 -14.19 -9.46
C LEU A 389 -20.13 -14.75 -8.45
N GLN A 390 -19.05 -15.36 -8.93
CA GLN A 390 -17.96 -15.83 -8.07
C GLN A 390 -17.31 -14.66 -7.30
N VAL A 391 -17.08 -13.54 -7.98
CA VAL A 391 -16.51 -12.33 -7.36
C VAL A 391 -17.47 -11.72 -6.35
N LEU A 392 -18.77 -11.66 -6.65
CA LEU A 392 -19.79 -11.08 -5.77
C LEU A 392 -20.10 -11.96 -4.54
N ASP A 393 -19.87 -13.26 -4.62
CA ASP A 393 -20.11 -14.20 -3.52
C ASP A 393 -18.88 -14.36 -2.61
N ASP A 394 -17.75 -14.73 -3.19
CA ASP A 394 -16.55 -15.11 -2.44
C ASP A 394 -15.50 -14.00 -2.39
N GLY A 395 -15.72 -12.89 -3.11
CA GLY A 395 -14.75 -11.80 -3.22
C GLY A 395 -13.43 -12.25 -3.81
N ARG A 396 -13.42 -13.37 -4.53
CA ARG A 396 -12.21 -13.98 -5.07
C ARG A 396 -12.49 -14.54 -6.45
N LEU A 397 -11.50 -14.46 -7.32
CA LEU A 397 -11.56 -15.03 -8.66
C LEU A 397 -10.31 -15.83 -8.96
N THR A 398 -10.49 -17.07 -9.41
CA THR A 398 -9.37 -17.89 -9.87
C THR A 398 -9.18 -17.68 -11.37
N ASP A 399 -7.98 -17.29 -11.78
CA ASP A 399 -7.62 -17.14 -13.19
C ASP A 399 -7.44 -18.50 -13.90
N GLY A 400 -7.28 -18.47 -15.22
CA GLY A 400 -7.03 -19.68 -16.02
C GLY A 400 -5.71 -20.41 -15.70
N GLN A 401 -4.81 -19.79 -14.93
CA GLN A 401 -3.55 -20.37 -14.46
C GLN A 401 -3.67 -20.98 -13.05
N GLY A 402 -4.84 -20.89 -12.41
CA GLY A 402 -5.08 -21.40 -11.06
C GLY A 402 -4.69 -20.42 -9.94
N ARG A 403 -4.33 -19.18 -10.25
CA ARG A 403 -4.01 -18.14 -9.26
C ARG A 403 -5.30 -17.50 -8.79
N THR A 404 -5.42 -17.31 -7.47
CA THR A 404 -6.60 -16.67 -6.89
C THR A 404 -6.32 -15.19 -6.65
N VAL A 405 -7.15 -14.33 -7.22
CA VAL A 405 -7.11 -12.86 -7.08
C VAL A 405 -8.19 -12.44 -6.09
N ASP A 406 -7.85 -11.50 -5.21
CA ASP A 406 -8.73 -10.99 -4.15
C ASP A 406 -9.43 -9.69 -4.58
N PHE A 407 -10.75 -9.66 -4.47
CA PHE A 407 -11.65 -8.55 -4.80
C PHE A 407 -12.37 -7.97 -3.57
N ARG A 408 -12.10 -8.47 -2.35
CA ARG A 408 -12.77 -7.99 -1.12
C ARG A 408 -12.59 -6.48 -0.88
N ASN A 409 -11.46 -5.93 -1.29
CA ASN A 409 -11.14 -4.49 -1.16
C ASN A 409 -11.51 -3.67 -2.40
N THR A 410 -12.27 -4.24 -3.33
CA THR A 410 -12.71 -3.55 -4.55
C THR A 410 -14.15 -3.09 -4.44
N VAL A 411 -14.50 -2.03 -5.18
CA VAL A 411 -15.90 -1.66 -5.43
C VAL A 411 -16.25 -2.04 -6.86
N ILE A 412 -17.26 -2.88 -7.04
CA ILE A 412 -17.72 -3.34 -8.35
C ILE A 412 -18.87 -2.45 -8.81
N ILE A 413 -18.71 -1.77 -9.93
CA ILE A 413 -19.74 -0.93 -10.53
C ILE A 413 -20.02 -1.44 -11.95
N MET A 414 -21.27 -1.82 -12.19
CA MET A 414 -21.78 -2.17 -13.50
C MET A 414 -22.62 -1.02 -14.03
N LYS A 415 -22.29 -0.48 -15.19
CA LYS A 415 -23.07 0.57 -15.85
C LYS A 415 -23.87 -0.03 -17.00
N SER A 416 -25.16 0.25 -17.02
CA SER A 416 -26.05 -0.15 -18.10
C SER A 416 -26.94 0.99 -18.55
N ASN A 417 -27.16 1.10 -19.85
CA ASN A 417 -28.11 2.06 -20.42
C ASN A 417 -29.51 1.46 -20.61
N LEU A 418 -29.74 0.24 -20.09
CA LEU A 418 -31.03 -0.43 -20.14
C LEU A 418 -32.11 0.42 -19.45
N GLY A 419 -33.26 0.56 -20.12
CA GLY A 419 -34.38 1.37 -19.64
C GLY A 419 -34.16 2.89 -19.65
N ALA A 420 -33.09 3.39 -20.26
CA ALA A 420 -32.87 4.83 -20.40
C ALA A 420 -34.02 5.55 -21.13
N GLU A 421 -34.64 4.91 -22.13
CA GLU A 421 -35.79 5.46 -22.87
C GLU A 421 -37.02 5.67 -21.98
N HIS A 422 -37.27 4.76 -21.04
CA HIS A 422 -38.36 4.91 -20.07
C HIS A 422 -38.10 6.07 -19.12
N LEU A 423 -36.85 6.23 -18.66
CA LEU A 423 -36.45 7.34 -17.78
C LEU A 423 -36.59 8.70 -18.47
N LEU A 424 -36.24 8.80 -19.76
CA LEU A 424 -36.41 10.01 -20.54
C LEU A 424 -37.88 10.34 -20.83
N SER A 425 -38.69 9.33 -21.20
CA SER A 425 -40.13 9.54 -21.46
C SER A 425 -40.92 9.90 -20.19
N GLY A 426 -40.43 9.48 -19.02
CA GLY A 426 -40.96 9.86 -17.71
C GLY A 426 -40.90 11.36 -17.41
N LEU A 427 -39.94 12.10 -17.97
CA LEU A 427 -39.82 13.55 -17.79
C LEU A 427 -40.86 14.34 -18.60
N SER A 428 -41.27 13.82 -19.75
CA SER A 428 -42.20 14.49 -20.67
C SER A 428 -43.69 14.21 -20.36
N GLY A 429 -43.97 13.23 -19.50
CA GLY A 429 -45.34 12.79 -19.18
C GLY A 429 -45.71 12.98 -17.70
N LYS A 430 -47.00 13.10 -17.40
CA LYS A 430 -47.56 13.14 -16.02
C LYS A 430 -47.44 11.80 -15.26
N CYS A 431 -46.57 10.89 -15.66
CA CYS A 431 -46.41 9.60 -14.97
C CYS A 431 -45.53 9.78 -13.73
N ALA A 432 -45.93 9.17 -12.62
CA ALA A 432 -45.12 9.15 -11.41
C ALA A 432 -43.79 8.41 -11.68
N MET A 433 -42.67 8.98 -11.22
CA MET A 433 -41.32 8.40 -11.37
C MET A 433 -41.21 6.95 -10.88
N GLN A 434 -42.02 6.55 -9.91
CA GLN A 434 -42.10 5.16 -9.43
C GLN A 434 -42.55 4.19 -10.54
N VAL A 435 -43.58 4.54 -11.30
CA VAL A 435 -44.10 3.71 -12.41
C VAL A 435 -43.05 3.56 -13.51
N VAL A 436 -42.25 4.59 -13.73
CA VAL A 436 -41.14 4.58 -14.70
C VAL A 436 -40.04 3.64 -14.23
N ARG A 437 -39.62 3.72 -12.97
CA ARG A 437 -38.62 2.82 -12.38
C ARG A 437 -39.07 1.36 -12.39
N ASP A 438 -40.35 1.09 -12.15
CA ASP A 438 -40.90 -0.27 -12.25
C ASP A 438 -40.77 -0.86 -13.66
N ARG A 439 -40.99 -0.04 -14.70
CA ARG A 439 -40.79 -0.46 -16.10
C ARG A 439 -39.32 -0.75 -16.41
N VAL A 440 -38.41 0.11 -15.94
CA VAL A 440 -36.97 -0.14 -16.06
C VAL A 440 -36.59 -1.45 -15.36
N MET A 441 -37.10 -1.70 -14.16
CA MET A 441 -36.86 -2.95 -13.44
C MET A 441 -37.42 -4.18 -14.14
N GLN A 442 -38.53 -4.06 -14.87
CA GLN A 442 -39.03 -5.16 -15.69
C GLN A 442 -38.06 -5.50 -16.82
N GLU A 443 -37.44 -4.52 -17.47
CA GLU A 443 -36.41 -4.77 -18.49
C GLU A 443 -35.15 -5.38 -17.89
N VAL A 444 -34.69 -4.86 -16.75
CA VAL A 444 -33.55 -5.39 -16.01
C VAL A 444 -33.77 -6.86 -15.64
N ARG A 445 -34.95 -7.22 -15.13
CA ARG A 445 -35.31 -8.61 -14.78
C ARG A 445 -35.48 -9.53 -15.99
N ARG A 446 -35.75 -8.98 -17.19
CA ARG A 446 -35.79 -9.75 -18.44
C ARG A 446 -34.39 -10.05 -18.95
N HIS A 447 -33.47 -9.10 -18.78
CA HIS A 447 -32.12 -9.21 -19.32
C HIS A 447 -31.16 -9.94 -18.35
N PHE A 448 -31.14 -9.54 -17.08
CA PHE A 448 -30.28 -10.12 -16.06
C PHE A 448 -31.00 -11.20 -15.27
N ARG A 449 -30.27 -12.26 -14.93
CA ARG A 449 -30.82 -13.35 -14.13
C ARG A 449 -31.03 -12.91 -12.67
N PRO A 450 -32.06 -13.43 -11.97
CA PRO A 450 -32.32 -13.10 -10.57
C PRO A 450 -31.13 -13.33 -9.64
N GLU A 451 -30.30 -14.33 -9.92
CA GLU A 451 -29.13 -14.65 -9.11
C GLU A 451 -28.18 -13.46 -9.05
N LEU A 452 -27.86 -12.85 -10.19
CA LEU A 452 -26.98 -11.67 -10.25
C LEU A 452 -27.58 -10.50 -9.46
N LEU A 453 -28.85 -10.20 -9.70
CA LEU A 453 -29.54 -9.07 -9.05
C LEU A 453 -29.60 -9.22 -7.52
N SER A 454 -29.71 -10.47 -7.03
CA SER A 454 -29.77 -10.77 -5.59
C SER A 454 -28.42 -10.63 -4.87
N ARG A 455 -27.31 -10.54 -5.62
CA ARG A 455 -25.96 -10.39 -5.07
C ARG A 455 -25.46 -8.95 -5.06
N LEU A 456 -26.16 -8.05 -5.74
CA LEU A 456 -25.84 -6.63 -5.71
C LEU A 456 -26.24 -6.03 -4.38
N ASP A 457 -25.42 -5.12 -3.86
CA ASP A 457 -25.78 -4.33 -2.68
C ASP A 457 -26.91 -3.37 -3.00
N GLU A 458 -26.83 -2.67 -4.14
CA GLU A 458 -27.85 -1.73 -4.58
C GLU A 458 -27.98 -1.67 -6.12
N ILE A 459 -29.21 -1.48 -6.59
CA ILE A 459 -29.51 -1.11 -7.98
C ILE A 459 -29.84 0.39 -7.98
N VAL A 460 -28.97 1.16 -8.63
CA VAL A 460 -28.95 2.61 -8.51
C VAL A 460 -29.48 3.25 -9.80
N PHE A 461 -30.54 4.03 -9.66
CA PHE A 461 -31.14 4.79 -10.77
C PHE A 461 -30.51 6.18 -10.85
N PHE A 462 -30.11 6.57 -12.05
CA PHE A 462 -29.69 7.92 -12.37
C PHE A 462 -30.82 8.62 -13.13
N ASP A 463 -31.36 9.66 -12.51
CA ASP A 463 -32.39 10.48 -13.10
C ASP A 463 -31.78 11.35 -14.21
N PRO A 464 -32.52 11.70 -15.28
CA PRO A 464 -31.95 12.58 -16.28
C PRO A 464 -31.81 14.00 -15.71
N LEU A 465 -30.68 14.66 -16.04
CA LEU A 465 -30.42 16.01 -15.55
C LEU A 465 -31.33 16.99 -16.30
N ILE A 466 -32.12 17.75 -15.54
CA ILE A 466 -32.87 18.88 -16.07
C ILE A 466 -31.87 20.03 -16.22
N THR A 467 -31.52 20.38 -17.46
CA THR A 467 -30.76 21.61 -17.78
C THR A 467 -31.53 22.86 -17.41
#